data_AF-A0A497D194-F1
#
_entry.id   AF-A0A497D194-F1
#
_cell.length_a   1.000
_cell.length_b   1.000
_cell.length_c   1.000
_cell.angle_alpha   90.00
_cell.angle_beta   90.00
_cell.angle_gamma   90.00
#
_symmetry.space_group_name_H-M   'P 1'
#
loop_
_entity.id
_entity.type
_entity.pdbx_description
1 polymer ?
#
loop_
_entity_poly.entity_id
_entity_poly.type
_entity_poly.pdbx_seq_one_letter_code
_entity_poly.pdbx_strand_id
1 'polypeptide(L)'
;MIIFKNKFLIPVLVFLVLFFVYSLWRRVPDIDDAWIGIDAYTLAKDGYAHTELMKGINQQEDLFVVHHKLLNLQGALFIKVFGFSLYTLKSVSLLYALIFIILFYFYTRRWKKLFNKDDLLFAFILLLSFPWFFKYSFT
;
A
#
# COMPACT_ATOMS: atom_id res chain seq x y z
N MET A 1 -4.98 -19.90 23.52
CA MET A 1 -3.92 -19.33 24.39
C MET A 1 -2.59 -19.70 23.77
N ILE A 2 -1.86 -18.72 23.23
CA ILE A 2 -0.59 -18.96 22.53
C ILE A 2 0.52 -19.26 23.55
N ILE A 3 1.36 -20.25 23.27
CA ILE A 3 2.35 -20.81 24.21
C ILE A 3 3.65 -19.97 24.25
N PHE A 4 3.86 -19.07 23.28
CA PHE A 4 5.08 -18.27 23.17
C PHE A 4 5.00 -16.99 24.01
N LYS A 5 5.94 -16.83 24.95
CA LYS A 5 6.08 -15.58 25.72
C LYS A 5 6.62 -14.44 24.85
N ASN A 6 6.16 -13.22 25.15
CA ASN A 6 6.63 -11.94 24.60
C ASN A 6 8.15 -11.83 24.33
N LYS A 7 8.99 -12.41 25.20
CA LYS A 7 10.46 -12.37 25.07
C LYS A 7 10.99 -12.95 23.75
N PHE A 8 10.25 -13.85 23.11
CA PHE A 8 10.60 -14.41 21.81
C PHE A 8 9.85 -13.75 20.65
N LEU A 9 8.61 -13.33 20.87
CA LEU A 9 7.79 -12.70 19.83
C LEU A 9 8.35 -11.33 19.42
N ILE A 10 8.86 -10.55 20.37
CA ILE A 10 9.38 -9.21 20.09
C ILE A 10 10.60 -9.24 19.16
N PRO A 11 11.67 -10.01 19.41
CA PRO A 11 12.81 -10.10 18.50
C PRO A 11 12.42 -10.54 17.08
N VAL A 12 11.53 -11.54 16.97
CA VAL A 12 11.03 -12.03 15.67
C VAL A 12 10.27 -10.93 14.94
N LEU A 13 9.39 -10.21 15.63
CA LEU A 13 8.64 -9.11 15.05
C LEU A 13 9.58 -7.97 14.60
N VAL A 14 10.56 -7.60 15.42
CA VAL A 14 11.56 -6.58 15.06
C VAL A 14 12.33 -6.99 13.81
N PHE A 15 12.77 -8.25 13.74
CA PHE A 15 13.43 -8.78 12.55
C PHE A 15 12.54 -8.67 11.31
N LEU A 16 11.27 -9.09 11.40
CA LEU A 16 10.32 -9.01 10.29
C LEU A 16 10.02 -7.58 9.85
N VAL A 17 9.93 -6.63 10.80
CA VAL A 17 9.75 -5.21 10.48
C VAL A 17 10.99 -4.65 9.76
N LEU A 18 12.19 -4.96 10.24
CA LEU A 18 13.43 -4.54 9.56
C LEU A 18 13.54 -5.16 8.16
N PHE A 19 13.19 -6.44 8.03
CA PHE A 19 13.15 -7.12 6.76
C PHE A 19 12.11 -6.52 5.79
N PHE A 20 10.93 -6.15 6.30
CA PHE A 20 9.91 -5.44 5.53
C PHE A 20 10.43 -4.10 5.03
N VAL A 21 10.99 -3.26 5.90
CA VAL A 21 11.55 -1.95 5.54
C VAL A 21 12.66 -2.10 4.49
N TYR A 22 13.56 -3.07 4.66
CA TYR A 22 14.59 -3.37 3.68
C TYR A 22 14.00 -3.77 2.32
N SER A 23 12.91 -4.54 2.31
CA SER A 23 12.24 -5.00 1.08
C SER A 23 11.55 -3.89 0.28
N LEU A 24 11.40 -2.68 0.84
CA LEU A 24 10.86 -1.51 0.13
C LEU A 24 11.91 -0.87 -0.78
N TRP A 25 13.20 -1.06 -0.46
CA TRP A 25 14.28 -0.45 -1.22
C TRP A 25 14.43 -1.10 -2.60
N ARG A 26 14.50 -0.27 -3.65
CA ARG A 26 14.66 -0.69 -5.05
C ARG A 26 13.61 -1.72 -5.52
N ARG A 27 12.40 -1.65 -4.97
CA ARG A 27 11.33 -2.55 -5.36
C ARG A 27 10.92 -2.31 -6.81
N VAL A 28 11.06 -3.36 -7.63
CA VAL A 28 10.72 -3.37 -9.06
C VAL A 28 9.23 -3.02 -9.26
N PRO A 29 8.88 -2.27 -10.32
CA PRO A 29 7.48 -2.01 -10.66
C PRO A 29 6.67 -3.30 -10.81
N ASP A 30 5.44 -3.32 -10.29
CA ASP A 30 4.44 -4.30 -10.70
C ASP A 30 3.72 -3.81 -11.97
N ILE A 31 2.96 -4.67 -12.64
CA ILE A 31 2.30 -4.34 -13.91
C ILE A 31 1.26 -3.24 -13.73
N ASP A 32 0.59 -3.23 -12.58
CA ASP A 32 -0.47 -2.28 -12.27
C ASP A 32 0.09 -0.88 -11.93
N ASP A 33 1.35 -0.77 -11.53
CA ASP A 33 2.01 0.51 -11.24
C ASP A 33 2.00 1.45 -12.45
N ALA A 34 2.11 0.87 -13.65
CA ALA A 34 2.09 1.64 -14.90
C ALA A 34 0.68 2.18 -15.22
N TRP A 35 -0.35 1.35 -15.03
CA TRP A 35 -1.75 1.72 -15.27
C TRP A 35 -2.23 2.78 -14.29
N ILE A 36 -1.95 2.60 -12.99
CA ILE A 36 -2.32 3.58 -11.97
C ILE A 36 -1.45 4.85 -12.12
N GLY A 37 -0.18 4.67 -12.47
CA GLY A 37 0.79 5.74 -12.62
C GLY A 37 0.44 6.72 -13.73
N ILE A 38 0.07 6.23 -14.92
CA ILE A 38 -0.27 7.11 -16.05
C ILE A 38 -1.51 7.95 -15.74
N ASP A 39 -2.56 7.32 -15.20
CA ASP A 39 -3.81 8.01 -14.89
C ASP A 39 -3.64 9.02 -13.75
N ALA A 40 -2.88 8.66 -12.70
CA ALA A 40 -2.57 9.57 -11.61
C ALA A 40 -1.72 10.76 -12.09
N TYR A 41 -0.79 10.52 -13.01
CA TYR A 41 0.06 11.55 -13.58
C TYR A 41 -0.71 12.53 -14.46
N THR A 42 -1.53 12.05 -15.40
CA THR A 42 -2.33 12.92 -16.27
C THR A 42 -3.38 13.68 -15.48
N LEU A 43 -4.01 13.04 -14.49
CA LEU A 43 -4.88 13.72 -13.55
C LEU A 43 -4.16 14.83 -12.76
N ALA A 44 -2.93 14.58 -12.29
CA ALA A 44 -2.15 15.59 -11.59
C ALA A 44 -1.73 16.75 -12.51
N LYS A 45 -1.33 16.44 -13.75
CA LYS A 45 -0.78 17.41 -14.69
C LYS A 45 -1.86 18.26 -15.34
N ASP A 46 -2.90 17.62 -15.87
CA ASP A 46 -3.86 18.19 -16.79
C ASP A 46 -5.28 18.33 -16.17
N GLY A 47 -5.51 17.74 -14.99
CA GLY A 47 -6.75 17.88 -14.24
C GLY A 47 -7.82 16.84 -14.57
N TYR A 48 -7.55 15.94 -15.52
CA TYR A 48 -8.40 14.80 -15.87
C TYR A 48 -7.53 13.61 -16.30
N ALA A 49 -8.06 12.40 -16.19
CA ALA A 49 -7.35 11.19 -16.59
C ALA A 49 -7.49 10.97 -18.11
N HIS A 50 -6.37 10.74 -18.78
CA HIS A 50 -6.31 10.40 -20.20
C HIS A 50 -5.10 9.50 -20.48
N THR A 51 -5.16 8.74 -21.58
CA THR A 51 -4.10 7.78 -21.93
C THR A 51 -4.03 7.49 -23.43
N GLU A 52 -2.84 7.62 -24.00
CA GLU A 52 -2.57 7.23 -25.40
C GLU A 52 -2.65 5.70 -25.61
N LEU A 53 -2.67 4.90 -24.54
CA LEU A 53 -2.81 3.44 -24.64
C LEU A 53 -4.16 3.01 -25.21
N MET A 54 -5.18 3.87 -25.10
CA MET A 54 -6.54 3.60 -25.57
C MET A 54 -6.90 4.40 -26.84
N LYS A 55 -5.89 4.91 -27.55
CA LYS A 55 -6.09 5.74 -28.74
C LYS A 55 -6.92 5.04 -29.81
N GLY A 56 -7.89 5.76 -30.36
CA GLY A 56 -8.81 5.23 -31.37
C GLY A 56 -9.93 4.35 -30.80
N ILE A 57 -9.96 4.13 -29.48
CA ILE A 57 -11.03 3.41 -28.81
C ILE A 57 -11.97 4.43 -28.17
N ASN A 58 -13.01 4.83 -28.90
CA ASN A 58 -14.10 5.65 -28.37
C ASN A 58 -13.63 6.93 -27.63
N GLN A 59 -12.62 7.62 -28.16
CA GLN A 59 -12.06 8.87 -27.61
C GLN A 59 -11.49 8.74 -26.18
N GLN A 60 -11.07 7.54 -25.77
CA GLN A 60 -10.48 7.32 -24.46
C GLN A 60 -9.06 7.92 -24.31
N GLU A 61 -8.43 8.28 -25.43
CA GLU A 61 -7.24 9.13 -25.45
C GLU A 61 -7.49 10.54 -24.94
N ASP A 62 -8.72 11.07 -25.10
CA ASP A 62 -9.08 12.42 -24.66
C ASP A 62 -9.65 12.40 -23.24
N LEU A 63 -10.40 11.36 -22.89
CA LEU A 63 -10.95 11.18 -21.55
C LEU A 63 -11.05 9.70 -21.22
N PHE A 64 -10.16 9.23 -20.35
CA PHE A 64 -10.18 7.86 -19.89
C PHE A 64 -11.12 7.71 -18.69
N VAL A 65 -12.21 6.96 -18.87
CA VAL A 65 -13.26 6.80 -17.83
C VAL A 65 -13.15 5.49 -17.04
N VAL A 66 -12.41 4.50 -17.55
CA VAL A 66 -12.33 3.15 -16.99
C VAL A 66 -11.09 3.03 -16.09
N HIS A 67 -11.12 3.73 -14.95
CA HIS A 67 -9.99 3.75 -14.02
C HIS A 67 -10.42 3.83 -12.55
N HIS A 68 -9.48 3.55 -11.64
CA HIS A 68 -9.70 3.61 -10.19
C HIS A 68 -9.67 5.06 -9.68
N LYS A 69 -10.77 5.80 -9.86
CA LYS A 69 -10.88 7.25 -9.55
C LYS A 69 -10.31 7.67 -8.19
N LEU A 70 -10.68 6.97 -7.11
CA LEU A 70 -10.21 7.30 -5.76
C LEU A 70 -8.71 7.06 -5.58
N LEU A 71 -8.19 5.99 -6.17
CA LEU A 71 -6.77 5.66 -6.11
C LEU A 71 -5.95 6.66 -6.92
N ASN A 72 -6.40 6.98 -8.13
CA ASN A 72 -5.72 7.92 -9.03
C ASN A 72 -5.77 9.35 -8.48
N LEU A 73 -6.86 9.75 -7.81
CA LEU A 73 -6.94 11.04 -7.13
C LEU A 73 -5.89 11.16 -6.01
N GLN A 74 -5.71 10.10 -5.23
CA GLN A 74 -4.67 10.07 -4.19
C GLN A 74 -3.27 10.01 -4.77
N GLY A 75 -3.07 9.21 -5.82
CA GLY A 75 -1.82 9.21 -6.59
C GLY A 75 -1.50 10.61 -7.11
N ALA A 76 -2.47 11.31 -7.69
CA ALA A 76 -2.31 12.67 -8.18
C ALA A 76 -1.96 13.66 -7.06
N LEU A 77 -2.61 13.55 -5.90
CA LEU A 77 -2.30 14.34 -4.72
C LEU A 77 -0.85 14.09 -4.25
N PHE A 78 -0.44 12.82 -4.18
CA PHE A 78 0.92 12.44 -3.81
C PHE A 78 1.95 12.96 -4.81
N ILE A 79 1.66 12.88 -6.11
CA ILE A 79 2.51 13.46 -7.17
C ILE A 79 2.64 14.98 -6.99
N LYS A 80 1.56 15.69 -6.68
CA LYS A 80 1.61 17.14 -6.42
C LYS A 80 2.46 17.51 -5.21
N VAL A 81 2.46 16.68 -4.16
CA VAL A 81 3.17 16.95 -2.90
C VAL A 81 4.64 16.52 -2.96
N PHE A 82 4.92 15.33 -3.50
CA PHE A 82 6.24 14.69 -3.45
C PHE A 82 6.96 14.63 -4.80
N GLY A 83 6.30 15.05 -5.89
CA GLY A 83 6.81 14.91 -7.26
C GLY A 83 6.53 13.53 -7.86
N PHE A 84 6.59 13.45 -9.19
CA PHE A 84 6.35 12.20 -9.91
C PHE A 84 7.56 11.25 -9.76
N SER A 85 7.34 10.11 -9.11
CA SER A 85 8.31 9.03 -9.02
C SER A 85 7.60 7.71 -8.72
N LEU A 86 8.28 6.59 -8.96
CA LEU A 86 7.74 5.26 -8.60
C LEU A 86 7.49 5.14 -7.08
N TYR A 87 8.38 5.68 -6.26
CA TYR A 87 8.20 5.66 -4.79
C TYR A 87 6.98 6.47 -4.37
N THR A 88 6.72 7.61 -5.02
CA THR A 88 5.55 8.43 -4.76
C THR A 88 4.27 7.65 -5.01
N LEU A 89 4.17 6.96 -6.15
CA LEU A 89 2.99 6.15 -6.49
C LEU A 89 2.78 5.01 -5.48
N LYS A 90 3.83 4.21 -5.23
CA LYS A 90 3.78 3.07 -4.30
C LYS A 90 3.47 3.46 -2.85
N SER A 91 3.81 4.70 -2.47
CA SER A 91 3.57 5.18 -1.11
C SER A 91 2.08 5.38 -0.79
N VAL A 92 1.20 5.45 -1.79
CA VAL A 92 -0.25 5.43 -1.58
C VAL A 92 -0.69 4.11 -0.96
N SER A 93 -0.26 2.98 -1.52
CA SER A 93 -0.54 1.65 -0.97
C SER A 93 0.10 1.45 0.42
N LEU A 94 1.29 2.01 0.64
CA LEU A 94 1.95 1.99 1.95
C LEU A 94 1.15 2.75 3.01
N LEU A 95 0.60 3.92 2.66
CA LEU A 95 -0.29 4.67 3.56
C LEU A 95 -1.48 3.79 3.97
N TYR A 96 -2.11 3.09 3.03
CA TYR A 96 -3.22 2.19 3.34
C TYR A 96 -2.81 0.98 4.19
N ALA A 97 -1.62 0.41 3.97
CA ALA A 97 -1.08 -0.64 4.83
C ALA A 97 -0.87 -0.13 6.27
N LEU A 98 -0.37 1.10 6.45
CA LEU A 98 -0.22 1.73 7.77
C LEU A 98 -1.59 1.99 8.43
N ILE A 99 -2.55 2.53 7.68
CA ILE A 99 -3.93 2.71 8.16
C ILE A 99 -4.52 1.37 8.60
N PHE A 100 -4.34 0.30 7.81
CA PHE A 100 -4.79 -1.03 8.16
C PHE A 100 -4.16 -1.53 9.48
N ILE A 101 -2.84 -1.41 9.65
CA ILE A 101 -2.15 -1.81 10.89
C ILE A 101 -2.71 -1.05 12.11
N ILE A 102 -2.92 0.25 11.97
CA ILE A 102 -3.48 1.11 13.03
C ILE A 102 -4.90 0.65 13.37
N LEU A 103 -5.78 0.54 12.37
CA LEU A 103 -7.17 0.11 12.57
C LEU A 103 -7.24 -1.30 13.15
N PHE A 104 -6.38 -2.21 12.69
CA PHE A 104 -6.28 -3.56 13.22
C PHE A 104 -5.92 -3.56 14.70
N TYR A 105 -4.93 -2.75 15.11
CA TYR A 105 -4.57 -2.57 16.53
C TYR A 105 -5.75 -2.03 17.35
N PHE A 106 -6.39 -0.94 16.89
CA PHE A 106 -7.50 -0.33 17.63
C PHE A 106 -8.69 -1.28 17.75
N TYR A 107 -9.06 -1.92 16.65
CA TYR A 107 -10.18 -2.85 16.62
C TYR A 107 -9.95 -4.06 17.54
N THR A 108 -8.81 -4.74 17.39
CA THR A 108 -8.54 -5.99 18.11
C THR A 108 -8.18 -5.77 19.58
N ARG A 109 -7.41 -4.73 19.92
CA ARG A 109 -6.89 -4.53 21.28
C ARG A 109 -7.66 -3.51 22.10
N ARG A 110 -8.11 -2.41 21.47
CA ARG A 110 -8.74 -1.29 22.21
C ARG A 110 -10.27 -1.43 22.27
N TRP A 111 -10.91 -1.66 21.13
CA TRP A 111 -12.37 -1.61 21.03
C TRP A 111 -13.02 -2.93 21.39
N LYS A 112 -12.66 -4.01 20.69
CA LYS A 112 -13.26 -5.33 20.91
C LYS A 112 -12.50 -6.18 21.93
N LYS A 113 -11.26 -5.80 22.27
CA LYS A 113 -10.39 -6.50 23.23
C LYS A 113 -10.28 -8.01 22.96
N LEU A 114 -10.31 -8.39 21.68
CA LEU A 114 -10.25 -9.78 21.21
C LEU A 114 -8.90 -10.41 21.55
N PHE A 115 -7.83 -9.62 21.50
CA PHE A 115 -6.46 -10.08 21.66
C PHE A 115 -5.83 -9.57 22.94
N ASN A 116 -5.10 -10.45 23.63
CA ASN A 116 -4.10 -10.03 24.61
C ASN A 116 -2.83 -9.51 23.88
N LYS A 117 -1.80 -9.12 24.63
CA LYS A 117 -0.56 -8.58 24.04
C LYS A 117 0.14 -9.62 23.15
N ASP A 118 0.23 -10.84 23.62
CA ASP A 118 0.96 -11.94 22.97
C ASP A 118 0.21 -12.37 21.69
N ASP A 119 -1.14 -12.42 21.73
CA ASP A 119 -1.99 -12.67 20.56
C ASP A 119 -1.79 -11.60 19.47
N LEU A 120 -1.73 -10.33 19.87
CA LEU A 120 -1.51 -9.23 18.93
C LEU A 120 -0.12 -9.28 18.29
N LEU A 121 0.92 -9.54 19.07
CA LEU A 121 2.28 -9.70 18.55
C LEU A 121 2.36 -10.87 17.57
N PHE A 122 1.74 -12.00 17.91
CA PHE A 122 1.69 -13.15 17.04
C PHE A 122 0.91 -12.85 15.74
N ALA A 123 -0.21 -12.14 15.83
CA ALA A 123 -0.97 -11.72 14.65
C ALA A 123 -0.13 -10.83 13.71
N PHE A 124 0.67 -9.90 14.24
CA PHE A 124 1.58 -9.11 13.41
C PHE A 124 2.71 -9.95 12.81
N ILE A 125 3.23 -10.93 13.53
CA ILE A 125 4.21 -11.88 12.99
C ILE A 125 3.58 -12.65 11.82
N LEU A 126 2.36 -13.16 11.96
CA LEU A 126 1.66 -13.86 10.87
C LEU A 126 1.46 -12.95 9.67
N LEU A 127 1.00 -11.71 9.88
CA LEU A 127 0.79 -10.72 8.83
C LEU A 127 2.10 -10.43 8.07
N LEU A 128 3.19 -10.14 8.79
CA LEU A 128 4.49 -9.82 8.19
C LEU A 128 5.26 -11.07 7.69
N SER A 129 4.82 -12.27 8.04
CA SER A 129 5.36 -13.50 7.44
C SER A 129 4.65 -13.85 6.14
N PHE A 130 3.51 -13.19 5.84
CA PHE A 130 2.74 -13.47 4.64
C PHE A 130 3.30 -12.72 3.43
N PRO A 131 3.76 -13.41 2.37
CA PRO A 131 4.47 -12.79 1.25
C PRO A 131 3.60 -11.80 0.46
N TRP A 132 2.28 -12.00 0.42
CA TRP A 132 1.37 -11.09 -0.26
C TRP A 132 1.21 -9.76 0.47
N PHE A 133 1.33 -9.75 1.80
CA PHE A 133 1.38 -8.50 2.55
C PHE A 133 2.61 -7.70 2.13
N PHE A 134 3.76 -8.37 1.98
CA PHE A 134 4.96 -7.72 1.48
C PHE A 134 4.73 -7.17 0.09
N LYS A 135 4.25 -7.99 -0.85
CA LYS A 135 4.03 -7.58 -2.25
C LYS A 135 3.15 -6.33 -2.34
N TYR A 136 1.92 -6.40 -1.81
CA TYR A 136 0.89 -5.38 -2.06
C TYR A 136 0.92 -4.16 -1.13
N SER A 137 1.71 -4.18 -0.05
CA SER A 137 1.87 -2.98 0.80
C SER A 137 2.72 -1.89 0.14
N PHE A 138 3.36 -2.15 -0.99
CA PHE A 138 4.19 -1.19 -1.72
C PHE A 138 4.21 -1.51 -3.23
N THR A 139 3.04 -1.35 -3.84
CA THR A 139 2.69 -1.48 -5.26
C THR A 139 1.96 -0.21 -5.65
#